data_AF-A0A2N3PL16-F1
#
_entry.id   AF-A0A2N3PL16-F1
#
_cell.length_a   1.000
_cell.length_b   1.000
_cell.length_c   1.000
_cell.angle_alpha   90.00
_cell.angle_beta   90.00
_cell.angle_gamma   90.00
#
_symmetry.space_group_name_H-M   'P 1'
#
loop_
_entity.id
_entity.type
_entity.pdbx_description
1 polymer ?
#
loop_
_entity_poly.entity_id
_entity_poly.type
_entity_poly.pdbx_seq_one_letter_code
_entity_poly.pdbx_strand_id
1 'polypeptide(L)'
;MFFEKIISVCSDESFSLQNALLKQLQNGGIQADFSNLSADLDGIYFSYPNNSQQKVLLYQAKIQESLFRTQGDPSVHLCGCKACLDGLKSPDFLAVITYELRFFLGIYSHKVQMKFFNDKPLELCQECVKITGFNGDLKAFLKG
;
A
#
# COMPACT_ATOMS: atom_id res chain seq x y z
N MET A 1 -28.52 -5.78 2.72
CA MET A 1 -28.37 -6.06 1.28
C MET A 1 -26.91 -6.11 0.76
N PHE A 2 -25.88 -6.10 1.62
CA PHE A 2 -24.49 -6.25 1.15
C PHE A 2 -24.15 -7.69 0.75
N PHE A 3 -24.72 -8.67 1.46
CA PHE A 3 -24.51 -10.10 1.21
C PHE A 3 -25.08 -10.58 -0.13
N GLU A 4 -26.28 -10.11 -0.52
CA GLU A 4 -26.91 -10.50 -1.79
C GLU A 4 -26.16 -9.95 -3.01
N LYS A 5 -25.55 -8.76 -2.89
CA LYS A 5 -24.65 -8.23 -3.94
C LYS A 5 -23.40 -9.08 -4.10
N ILE A 6 -22.80 -9.54 -3.00
CA ILE A 6 -21.63 -10.43 -3.04
C ILE A 6 -22.00 -11.77 -3.68
N ILE A 7 -23.16 -12.35 -3.36
CA ILE A 7 -23.64 -13.60 -3.99
C ILE A 7 -23.94 -13.41 -5.49
N SER A 8 -24.50 -12.26 -5.89
CA SER A 8 -24.75 -11.96 -7.31
C SER A 8 -23.47 -11.77 -8.15
N VAL A 9 -22.38 -11.34 -7.51
CA VAL A 9 -21.07 -11.17 -8.17
C VAL A 9 -20.31 -12.50 -8.21
N CYS A 10 -20.50 -13.37 -7.22
CA CYS A 10 -19.93 -14.73 -7.22
C CYS A 10 -20.66 -15.72 -8.16
N SER A 11 -21.80 -15.36 -8.73
CA SER A 11 -22.55 -16.17 -9.70
C SER A 11 -22.14 -15.90 -11.15
N ASP A 12 -21.25 -14.93 -11.38
CA ASP A 12 -20.59 -14.71 -12.65
C ASP A 12 -19.36 -15.63 -12.77
N GLU A 13 -19.34 -16.54 -13.75
CA GLU A 13 -18.16 -17.40 -14.04
C GLU A 13 -16.90 -16.59 -14.41
N SER A 14 -17.04 -15.28 -14.64
CA SER A 14 -15.96 -14.34 -14.91
C SER A 14 -15.35 -13.67 -13.67
N PHE A 15 -15.95 -13.84 -12.48
CA PHE A 15 -15.46 -13.24 -11.25
C PHE A 15 -14.35 -14.08 -10.61
N SER A 16 -13.10 -13.63 -10.81
CA SER A 16 -11.96 -14.12 -10.03
C SER A 16 -11.67 -13.17 -8.89
N LEU A 17 -11.73 -13.67 -7.65
CA LEU A 17 -11.32 -12.93 -6.45
C LEU A 17 -9.90 -12.36 -6.57
N GLN A 18 -8.99 -13.11 -7.20
CA GLN A 18 -7.63 -12.65 -7.47
C GLN A 18 -7.62 -11.41 -8.37
N ASN A 19 -8.42 -11.40 -9.44
CA ASN A 19 -8.53 -10.26 -10.34
C ASN A 19 -9.13 -9.03 -9.63
N ALA A 20 -10.09 -9.24 -8.73
CA ALA A 20 -10.66 -8.17 -7.92
C ALA A 20 -9.62 -7.57 -6.95
N LEU A 21 -8.85 -8.40 -6.25
CA LEU A 21 -7.78 -7.96 -5.34
C LEU A 21 -6.67 -7.22 -6.08
N LEU A 22 -6.24 -7.73 -7.25
CA LEU A 22 -5.25 -7.08 -8.10
C LEU A 22 -5.72 -5.68 -8.53
N LYS A 23 -6.98 -5.56 -8.98
CA LYS A 23 -7.57 -4.26 -9.34
C LYS A 23 -7.62 -3.30 -8.15
N GLN A 24 -7.92 -3.79 -6.95
CA GLN A 24 -7.91 -2.96 -5.73
C GLN A 24 -6.50 -2.44 -5.42
N LEU A 25 -5.50 -3.32 -5.46
CA LEU A 25 -4.09 -2.96 -5.26
C LEU A 25 -3.61 -1.90 -6.26
N GLN A 26 -4.09 -1.94 -7.51
CA GLN A 26 -3.72 -0.98 -8.56
C GLN A 26 -4.45 0.38 -8.44
N ASN A 27 -5.75 0.37 -8.11
CA ASN A 27 -6.59 1.57 -8.20
C ASN A 27 -6.60 2.43 -6.94
N GLY A 28 -6.42 1.83 -5.76
CA GLY A 28 -6.53 2.56 -4.49
C GLY A 28 -5.73 1.94 -3.34
N GLY A 29 -5.16 0.77 -3.58
CA GLY A 29 -4.49 -0.01 -2.56
C GLY A 29 -5.47 -0.72 -1.65
N ILE A 30 -4.91 -1.57 -0.81
CA ILE A 30 -5.62 -2.24 0.26
C ILE A 30 -5.05 -1.80 1.59
N GLN A 31 -5.91 -1.74 2.58
CA GLN A 31 -5.47 -1.51 3.95
C GLN A 31 -4.58 -2.67 4.39
N ALA A 32 -3.44 -2.32 4.99
CA ALA A 32 -2.50 -3.32 5.47
C ALA A 32 -3.08 -4.03 6.70
N ASP A 33 -3.71 -5.17 6.48
CA ASP A 33 -4.07 -6.10 7.55
C ASP A 33 -3.21 -7.36 7.41
N PHE A 34 -2.66 -7.85 8.53
CA PHE A 34 -1.52 -8.78 8.54
C PHE A 34 -1.72 -10.11 7.84
N SER A 35 -2.97 -10.54 7.65
CA SER A 35 -3.25 -11.89 7.16
C SER A 35 -2.65 -12.15 5.78
N ASN A 36 -2.42 -11.10 4.98
CA ASN A 36 -2.01 -11.25 3.59
C ASN A 36 -0.74 -10.45 3.21
N LEU A 37 -0.13 -9.68 4.12
CA LEU A 37 1.10 -8.93 3.83
C LEU A 37 2.31 -9.50 4.58
N SER A 38 3.40 -9.72 3.86
CA SER A 38 4.71 -10.06 4.41
C SER A 38 5.77 -9.11 3.89
N ALA A 39 6.84 -8.89 4.64
CA ALA A 39 7.93 -8.02 4.22
C ALA A 39 9.28 -8.59 4.67
N ASP A 40 10.27 -8.48 3.81
CA ASP A 40 11.66 -8.85 4.05
C ASP A 40 12.61 -7.80 3.43
N LEU A 41 13.90 -8.09 3.34
CA LEU A 41 14.87 -7.14 2.78
C LEU A 41 14.72 -6.94 1.27
N ASP A 42 14.12 -7.89 0.55
CA ASP A 42 14.00 -7.88 -0.90
C ASP A 42 12.69 -7.25 -1.38
N GLY A 43 11.67 -7.22 -0.52
CA GLY A 43 10.39 -6.61 -0.88
C GLY A 43 9.31 -6.63 0.21
N ILE A 44 8.17 -6.07 -0.18
CA ILE A 44 6.90 -6.20 0.54
C ILE A 44 5.97 -6.97 -0.39
N TYR A 45 5.31 -8.01 0.11
CA TYR A 45 4.56 -8.95 -0.68
C TYR A 45 3.13 -9.06 -0.19
N PHE A 46 2.18 -8.98 -1.12
CA PHE A 46 0.81 -9.38 -0.91
C PHE A 46 0.60 -10.82 -1.37
N SER A 47 0.07 -11.66 -0.48
CA SER A 47 -0.24 -13.06 -0.76
C SER A 47 -1.70 -13.20 -1.20
N TYR A 48 -1.91 -13.76 -2.39
CA TYR A 48 -3.23 -14.06 -2.94
C TYR A 48 -3.76 -15.41 -2.42
N PRO A 49 -5.08 -15.67 -2.53
CA PRO A 49 -5.69 -16.93 -2.11
C PRO A 49 -5.15 -18.19 -2.81
N ASN A 50 -4.51 -18.05 -3.97
CA ASN A 50 -3.86 -19.14 -4.71
C ASN A 50 -2.39 -19.36 -4.29
N ASN A 51 -1.95 -18.77 -3.17
CA ASN A 51 -0.58 -18.76 -2.66
C ASN A 51 0.45 -18.07 -3.58
N SER A 52 0.02 -17.40 -4.65
CA SER A 52 0.91 -16.52 -5.40
C SER A 52 1.16 -15.23 -4.61
N GLN A 53 2.37 -14.68 -4.76
CA GLN A 53 2.76 -13.44 -4.13
C GLN A 53 2.98 -12.37 -5.18
N GLN A 54 2.69 -11.13 -4.81
CA GLN A 54 2.94 -9.96 -5.64
C GLN A 54 3.65 -8.91 -4.81
N LYS A 55 4.76 -8.40 -5.34
CA LYS A 55 5.47 -7.30 -4.70
C LYS A 55 4.63 -6.03 -4.77
N VAL A 56 4.58 -5.29 -3.68
CA VAL A 56 3.78 -4.08 -3.49
C VAL A 56 4.63 -2.99 -2.86
N LEU A 57 4.18 -1.75 -3.00
CA LEU A 57 4.69 -0.60 -2.26
C LEU A 57 3.82 -0.39 -1.03
N LEU A 58 4.41 0.09 0.07
CA LEU A 58 3.68 0.43 1.29
C LEU A 58 3.90 1.90 1.64
N TYR A 59 2.86 2.63 1.99
CA TYR A 59 2.98 4.02 2.43
C TYR A 59 1.88 4.37 3.44
N GLN A 60 2.13 5.40 4.26
CA GLN A 60 1.12 5.90 5.20
C GLN A 60 0.15 6.85 4.49
N ALA A 61 -1.08 6.40 4.27
CA ALA A 61 -2.12 7.16 3.58
C ALA A 61 -2.86 8.14 4.49
N LYS A 62 -2.84 7.91 5.81
CA LYS A 62 -3.45 8.79 6.82
C LYS A 62 -2.41 9.19 7.86
N ILE A 63 -2.22 10.49 8.03
CA ILE A 63 -1.26 11.01 9.01
C ILE A 63 -1.93 12.01 9.95
N GLN A 64 -1.60 11.94 11.23
CA GLN A 64 -2.04 12.94 12.19
C GLN A 64 -1.32 14.27 11.93
N GLU A 65 -2.04 15.38 12.04
CA GLU A 65 -1.51 16.72 11.81
C GLU A 65 -0.29 17.03 12.70
N SER A 66 -0.31 16.57 13.95
CA SER A 66 0.81 16.68 14.89
C SER A 66 2.08 16.01 14.37
N LEU A 67 1.93 14.82 13.78
CA LEU A 67 3.03 14.07 13.18
C LEU A 67 3.48 14.71 11.87
N PHE A 68 2.54 15.12 11.01
CA PHE A 68 2.83 15.80 9.75
C PHE A 68 3.60 17.11 9.95
N ARG A 69 3.28 17.89 10.99
CA ARG A 69 3.99 19.14 11.31
C ARG A 69 5.43 18.91 11.76
N THR A 70 5.75 17.74 12.31
CA THR A 70 7.08 17.43 12.84
C THR A 70 7.94 16.66 11.84
N GLN A 71 7.34 15.76 11.05
CA GLN A 71 8.04 14.84 10.16
C GLN A 71 7.83 15.15 8.67
N GLY A 72 6.82 15.95 8.32
CA GLY A 72 6.47 16.26 6.94
C GLY A 72 5.69 15.14 6.25
N ASP A 73 5.89 15.03 4.94
CA ASP A 73 5.26 14.00 4.12
C ASP A 73 5.77 12.59 4.49
N PRO A 74 4.89 11.58 4.54
CA PRO A 74 5.32 10.20 4.76
C PRO A 74 6.12 9.67 3.57
N SER A 75 7.02 8.72 3.84
CA SER A 75 7.79 8.03 2.81
C SER A 75 7.10 6.77 2.31
N VAL A 76 7.53 6.32 1.13
CA VAL A 76 7.09 5.08 0.47
C VAL A 76 8.15 4.00 0.69
N HIS A 77 7.73 2.82 1.13
CA HIS A 77 8.59 1.70 1.47
C HIS A 77 8.59 0.65 0.36
N LEU A 78 9.80 0.16 0.04
CA LEU A 78 10.04 -0.90 -0.96
C LEU A 78 10.23 -2.27 -0.33
N CYS A 79 10.70 -2.31 0.91
CA CYS A 79 11.07 -3.52 1.65
C CYS A 79 10.73 -3.36 3.14
N GLY A 80 10.87 -4.45 3.90
CA GLY A 80 10.68 -4.53 5.35
C GLY A 80 11.76 -3.80 6.16
N CYS A 81 11.98 -2.51 5.90
CA CYS A 81 12.78 -1.65 6.76
C CYS A 81 12.07 -1.41 8.10
N LYS A 82 12.78 -0.86 9.09
CA LYS A 82 12.22 -0.70 10.46
C LYS A 82 10.88 0.05 10.47
N ALA A 83 10.81 1.19 9.79
CA ALA A 83 9.58 2.00 9.72
C ALA A 83 8.43 1.27 8.99
N CYS A 84 8.75 0.47 7.97
CA CYS A 84 7.77 -0.39 7.31
C CYS A 84 7.20 -1.43 8.28
N LEU A 85 8.07 -2.15 8.99
CA LEU A 85 7.65 -3.21 9.93
C LEU A 85 6.80 -2.67 11.07
N ASP A 86 7.12 -1.47 11.57
CA ASP A 86 6.31 -0.77 12.57
C ASP A 86 4.95 -0.33 11.97
N GLY A 87 4.95 0.12 10.71
CA GLY A 87 3.78 0.60 9.98
C GLY A 87 2.82 -0.48 9.50
N LEU A 88 3.28 -1.72 9.28
CA LEU A 88 2.44 -2.84 8.87
C LEU A 88 1.29 -3.13 9.85
N LYS A 89 1.44 -2.71 11.13
CA LYS A 89 0.39 -2.85 12.17
C LYS A 89 -0.66 -1.78 12.12
N SER A 90 -0.41 -0.71 11.39
CA SER A 90 -1.24 0.46 11.45
C SER A 90 -2.29 0.44 10.34
N PRO A 91 -3.57 0.67 10.69
CA PRO A 91 -4.64 0.84 9.71
C PRO A 91 -4.44 2.06 8.81
N ASP A 92 -3.47 2.92 9.11
CA ASP A 92 -3.17 4.12 8.34
C ASP A 92 -2.28 3.85 7.12
N PHE A 93 -1.73 2.65 6.99
CA PHE A 93 -0.89 2.25 5.87
C PHE A 93 -1.68 1.52 4.79
N LEU A 94 -1.33 1.80 3.53
CA LEU A 94 -1.89 1.14 2.36
C LEU A 94 -0.79 0.45 1.56
N ALA A 95 -1.11 -0.76 1.09
CA ALA A 95 -0.32 -1.50 0.11
C ALA A 95 -0.86 -1.27 -1.30
N VAL A 96 0.00 -0.96 -2.26
CA VAL A 96 -0.38 -0.59 -3.64
C VAL A 96 0.58 -1.16 -4.68
N ILE A 97 0.07 -1.33 -5.91
CA ILE A 97 0.88 -1.63 -7.09
C ILE A 97 0.77 -0.44 -8.03
N THR A 98 1.82 0.38 -8.08
CA THR A 98 1.93 1.53 -8.98
C THR A 98 3.36 1.68 -9.47
N TYR A 99 3.52 2.27 -10.65
CA TYR A 99 4.83 2.61 -11.24
C TYR A 99 5.16 4.10 -11.09
N GLU A 100 4.28 4.86 -10.44
CA GLU A 100 4.45 6.28 -10.16
C GLU A 100 4.42 6.52 -8.66
N LEU A 101 5.30 7.39 -8.17
CA LEU A 101 5.38 7.74 -6.75
C LEU A 101 4.37 8.84 -6.38
N ARG A 102 3.13 8.66 -6.81
CA ARG A 102 2.04 9.60 -6.55
C ARG A 102 0.89 8.88 -5.87
N PHE A 103 0.49 9.40 -4.72
CA PHE A 103 -0.37 8.69 -3.80
C PHE A 103 -1.45 9.61 -3.22
N PHE A 104 -2.50 8.96 -2.75
CA PHE A 104 -3.47 9.57 -1.87
C PHE A 104 -2.81 9.92 -0.53
N LEU A 105 -3.14 11.07 0.07
CA LEU A 105 -2.71 11.42 1.42
C LEU A 105 -3.78 12.24 2.14
N GLY A 106 -4.26 11.74 3.27
CA GLY A 106 -5.16 12.44 4.18
C GLY A 106 -4.45 12.91 5.45
N ILE A 107 -4.59 14.19 5.79
CA ILE A 107 -4.08 14.75 7.05
C ILE A 107 -5.25 14.99 7.99
N TYR A 108 -5.18 14.42 9.19
CA TYR A 108 -6.26 14.42 10.16
C TYR A 108 -5.86 15.09 11.47
N SER A 109 -6.76 15.86 12.05
CA SER A 109 -6.64 16.38 13.42
C SER A 109 -7.76 15.76 14.25
N HIS A 110 -7.38 14.93 15.22
CA HIS A 110 -8.30 14.03 15.93
C HIS A 110 -9.08 13.11 14.97
N LYS A 111 -10.36 13.41 14.70
CA LYS A 111 -11.23 12.67 13.77
C LYS A 111 -11.69 13.51 12.57
N VAL A 112 -11.20 14.75 12.48
CA VAL A 112 -11.57 15.69 11.42
C VAL A 112 -10.48 15.68 10.36
N GLN A 113 -10.89 15.51 9.11
CA GLN A 113 -10.00 15.61 7.97
C GLN A 113 -9.69 17.09 7.69
N MET A 114 -8.42 17.46 7.82
CA MET A 114 -7.98 18.85 7.64
C MET A 114 -7.58 19.13 6.19
N LYS A 115 -6.84 18.20 5.60
CA LYS A 115 -6.35 18.29 4.22
C LYS A 115 -6.38 16.94 3.54
N PHE A 116 -6.43 16.99 2.22
CA PHE A 116 -6.57 15.84 1.38
C PHE A 116 -5.87 16.05 0.05
N PHE A 117 -5.13 15.04 -0.38
CA PHE A 117 -4.46 15.01 -1.66
C PHE A 117 -4.79 13.68 -2.34
N ASN A 118 -5.23 13.73 -3.59
CA ASN A 118 -5.44 12.51 -4.39
C ASN A 118 -4.18 12.05 -5.13
N ASP A 119 -3.22 12.96 -5.33
CA ASP A 119 -2.11 12.79 -6.26
C ASP A 119 -0.86 13.51 -5.71
N LYS A 120 -0.51 13.21 -4.45
CA LYS A 120 0.66 13.81 -3.79
C LYS A 120 1.91 13.03 -4.20
N PRO A 121 2.95 13.69 -4.75
CA PRO A 121 4.26 13.05 -4.88
C PRO A 121 4.82 12.78 -3.49
N LEU A 122 5.14 11.51 -3.23
CA LEU A 122 5.81 11.05 -2.01
C LEU A 122 7.21 10.54 -2.36
N GLU A 123 8.13 10.67 -1.42
CA GLU A 123 9.51 10.21 -1.61
C GLU A 123 9.69 8.76 -1.15
N LEU A 124 10.63 8.06 -1.78
CA LEU A 124 11.05 6.74 -1.31
C LEU A 124 11.77 6.85 0.04
N CYS A 125 11.53 5.87 0.90
CA CYS A 125 12.27 5.68 2.12
C CYS A 125 13.75 5.44 1.78
N GLN A 126 14.62 6.33 2.27
CA GLN A 126 16.06 6.28 1.97
C GLN A 126 16.73 5.00 2.51
N GLU A 127 16.19 4.42 3.58
CA GLU A 127 16.64 3.12 4.08
C GLU A 127 16.31 2.00 3.09
N CYS A 128 15.09 1.98 2.56
CA CYS A 128 14.69 1.02 1.53
C CYS A 128 15.53 1.14 0.26
N VAL A 129 15.83 2.36 -0.20
CA VAL A 129 16.69 2.59 -1.38
C VAL A 129 18.08 1.99 -1.17
N LYS A 130 18.66 2.16 0.03
CA LYS A 130 19.97 1.60 0.37
C LYS A 130 19.97 0.08 0.47
N ILE A 131 18.97 -0.51 1.13
CA ILE A 131 18.87 -1.96 1.33
C ILE A 131 18.68 -2.68 -0.01
N THR A 132 17.75 -2.20 -0.83
CA THR A 132 17.37 -2.85 -2.10
C THR A 132 18.31 -2.53 -3.26
N GLY A 133 19.17 -1.51 -3.13
CA GLY A 133 19.97 -1.00 -4.24
C GLY A 133 19.11 -0.44 -5.38
N PHE A 134 17.94 0.13 -5.06
CA PHE A 134 16.95 0.57 -6.06
C PHE A 134 17.55 1.56 -7.07
N ASN A 135 17.38 1.25 -8.36
CA ASN A 135 18.00 1.98 -9.47
C ASN A 135 17.06 3.00 -10.14
N GLY A 136 15.85 3.19 -9.64
CA GLY A 136 14.84 4.09 -10.23
C GLY A 136 13.75 3.40 -11.05
N ASP A 137 13.89 2.12 -11.39
CA ASP A 137 12.88 1.39 -12.18
C ASP A 137 11.89 0.60 -11.29
N LEU A 138 10.78 1.24 -10.93
CA LEU A 138 9.70 0.60 -10.15
C LEU A 138 9.07 -0.58 -10.88
N LYS A 139 9.02 -0.56 -12.21
CA LYS A 139 8.39 -1.63 -12.99
C LYS A 139 9.25 -2.89 -12.96
N ALA A 140 10.58 -2.74 -13.08
CA ALA A 140 11.51 -3.84 -12.88
C ALA A 140 11.45 -4.35 -11.44
N PHE A 141 11.47 -3.46 -10.46
CA PHE A 141 11.44 -3.83 -9.04
C PHE A 141 10.19 -4.65 -8.65
N LEU A 142 9.00 -4.22 -9.09
CA LEU A 142 7.73 -4.89 -8.74
C LEU A 142 7.46 -6.18 -9.52
N LYS A 143 8.24 -6.46 -10.57
CA LYS A 143 8.13 -7.69 -11.38
C LYS A 143 9.11 -8.79 -10.96
N GLY A 144 10.25 -8.40 -10.39
CA GLY A 144 11.25 -9.33 -9.83
C GLY A 144 10.88 -9.74 -8.42
#